data_AF-A0A2E4MXP1-F1
#
_entry.id   AF-A0A2E4MXP1-F1
#
_cell.length_a   1.000
_cell.length_b   1.000
_cell.length_c   1.000
_cell.angle_alpha   90.00
_cell.angle_beta   90.00
_cell.angle_gamma   90.00
#
_symmetry.space_group_name_H-M   'P 1'
#
loop_
_entity.id
_entity.type
_entity.pdbx_description
1 polymer ?
#
loop_
_entity_poly.entity_id
_entity_poly.type
_entity_poly.pdbx_seq_one_letter_code
_entity_poly.pdbx_strand_id
1 'polypeptide(L)'
;MPRSRCHFALLSKLHDALKVSLPDVAAVAGRELSAFCAGSVAPDALRYFSGLGKFGTHFYSEDRKETWGKAVSGMFEAHPDLSDPGSLSERNLAVVIGYISHLTVDEAFRDVVTYQVHGVEDWRPIIRGLWSHADEMDVGYRDLVDTVADYDGSWNVGFVDGQKVKAYLDLVAPWSDTADPWASEQGFMRLVNDKTPEVEAKVKWERNRQKAADFLDNARKEDFVKAALRLGVDEVQAYVNGGYSKMSCT
;
A
#
# COMPACT_ATOMS: atom_id res chain seq x y z
N MET A 1 7.68 -5.33 -2.66
CA MET A 1 6.72 -4.36 -2.13
C MET A 1 6.12 -4.95 -0.87
N PRO A 2 6.01 -4.15 0.20
CA PRO A 2 5.54 -4.63 1.49
C PRO A 2 4.11 -5.17 1.35
N ARG A 3 3.61 -5.87 2.37
CA ARG A 3 2.30 -6.52 2.31
C ARG A 3 1.22 -5.64 2.94
N SER A 4 -0.04 -6.05 2.78
CA SER A 4 -1.22 -5.27 3.15
C SER A 4 -1.19 -4.75 4.59
N ARG A 5 -0.66 -5.53 5.55
CA ARG A 5 -0.58 -5.11 6.95
C ARG A 5 0.33 -3.89 7.12
N CYS A 6 1.52 -3.90 6.51
CA CYS A 6 2.38 -2.72 6.47
C CYS A 6 1.69 -1.51 5.83
N HIS A 7 0.89 -1.70 4.78
CA HIS A 7 0.12 -0.60 4.18
C HIS A 7 -0.91 -0.03 5.15
N PHE A 8 -1.68 -0.85 5.87
CA PHE A 8 -2.60 -0.36 6.90
C PHE A 8 -1.89 0.37 8.04
N ALA A 9 -0.73 -0.13 8.48
CA ALA A 9 0.07 0.51 9.52
C ALA A 9 0.52 1.90 9.09
N LEU A 10 1.07 2.04 7.89
CA LEU A 10 1.52 3.33 7.36
C LEU A 10 0.36 4.24 6.97
N LEU A 11 -0.78 3.69 6.52
CA LEU A 11 -2.00 4.46 6.27
C LEU A 11 -2.50 5.15 7.54
N SER A 12 -2.50 4.43 8.68
CA SER A 12 -2.94 5.02 9.96
C SER A 12 -2.03 6.17 10.41
N LYS A 13 -0.71 6.03 10.20
CA LYS A 13 0.26 7.08 10.50
C LYS A 13 0.17 8.25 9.52
N LEU A 14 -0.11 7.98 8.24
CA LEU A 14 -0.39 9.02 7.25
C LEU A 14 -1.65 9.79 7.63
N HIS A 15 -2.70 9.10 8.08
CA HIS A 15 -3.93 9.75 8.54
C HIS A 15 -3.66 10.74 9.67
N ASP A 16 -2.83 10.35 10.64
CA ASP A 16 -2.41 11.23 11.74
C ASP A 16 -1.57 12.42 11.25
N ALA A 17 -0.66 12.20 10.30
CA ALA A 17 0.10 13.29 9.69
C ALA A 17 -0.80 14.27 8.90
N LEU A 18 -1.80 13.75 8.18
CA LEU A 18 -2.78 14.57 7.46
C LEU A 18 -3.63 15.40 8.41
N LYS A 19 -3.95 14.94 9.63
CA LYS A 19 -4.69 15.75 10.61
C LYS A 19 -3.95 17.05 10.96
N VAL A 20 -2.62 17.06 10.86
CA VAL A 20 -1.78 18.23 11.11
C VAL A 20 -1.61 19.06 9.85
N SER A 21 -1.24 18.44 8.73
CA SER A 21 -0.86 19.16 7.51
C SER A 21 -2.04 19.55 6.62
N LEU A 22 -3.09 18.73 6.60
CA LEU A 22 -4.23 18.78 5.67
C LEU A 22 -5.54 18.36 6.39
N PRO A 23 -5.99 19.13 7.39
CA PRO A 23 -7.07 18.70 8.29
C PRO A 23 -8.39 18.39 7.57
N ASP A 24 -8.74 19.13 6.52
CA ASP A 24 -9.97 18.88 5.75
C ASP A 24 -9.91 17.54 4.99
N VAL A 25 -8.74 17.22 4.44
CA VAL A 25 -8.47 15.95 3.76
C VAL A 25 -8.52 14.79 4.76
N ALA A 26 -7.92 14.97 5.94
CA ALA A 26 -7.98 13.99 7.02
C ALA A 26 -9.41 13.77 7.52
N ALA A 27 -10.24 14.81 7.54
CA ALA A 27 -11.65 14.72 7.94
C ALA A 27 -12.46 13.92 6.91
N VAL A 28 -12.23 14.13 5.61
CA VAL A 28 -12.83 13.29 4.54
C VAL A 28 -12.41 11.83 4.70
N ALA A 29 -11.10 11.57 4.80
CA ALA A 29 -10.57 10.23 5.00
C ALA A 29 -11.12 9.54 6.26
N GLY A 30 -11.39 10.31 7.33
CA GLY A 30 -12.01 9.79 8.55
C GLY A 30 -13.50 9.48 8.43
N ARG A 31 -14.27 10.29 7.68
CA ARG A 31 -15.71 10.01 7.41
C ARG A 31 -15.88 8.80 6.50
N GLU A 32 -14.97 8.62 5.55
CA GLU A 32 -15.00 7.57 4.54
C GLU A 32 -13.90 6.52 4.80
N LEU A 33 -13.70 6.15 6.07
CA LEU A 33 -12.55 5.34 6.51
C LEU A 33 -12.48 3.97 5.83
N SER A 34 -13.61 3.31 5.59
CA SER A 34 -13.64 2.03 4.87
C SER A 34 -13.12 2.17 3.43
N ALA A 35 -13.51 3.25 2.74
CA ALA A 35 -13.02 3.60 1.41
C ALA A 35 -11.54 4.01 1.40
N PHE A 36 -11.09 4.75 2.42
CA PHE A 36 -9.69 5.12 2.58
C PHE A 36 -8.79 3.88 2.77
N CYS A 37 -9.20 2.96 3.64
CA CYS A 37 -8.53 1.68 3.84
C CYS A 37 -8.56 0.82 2.56
N ALA A 38 -9.68 0.78 1.85
CA ALA A 38 -9.81 0.07 0.58
C ALA A 38 -8.84 0.60 -0.48
N GLY A 39 -8.71 1.93 -0.60
CA GLY A 39 -7.74 2.57 -1.48
C GLY A 39 -6.30 2.15 -1.20
N SER A 40 -5.92 2.00 0.07
CA SER A 40 -4.56 1.63 0.49
C SER A 40 -4.10 0.22 0.09
N VAL A 41 -5.02 -0.63 -0.36
CA VAL A 41 -4.73 -1.98 -0.85
C VAL A 41 -5.21 -2.21 -2.29
N ALA A 42 -5.85 -1.20 -2.89
CA ALA A 42 -6.40 -1.31 -4.23
C ALA A 42 -5.35 -1.68 -5.30
N PRO A 43 -4.11 -1.15 -5.31
CA PRO A 43 -3.09 -1.56 -6.27
C PRO A 43 -2.84 -3.08 -6.26
N ASP A 44 -2.67 -3.67 -5.08
CA ASP A 44 -2.50 -5.11 -4.91
C ASP A 44 -3.76 -5.88 -5.29
N ALA A 45 -4.94 -5.42 -4.86
CA ALA A 45 -6.20 -6.05 -5.21
C ALA A 45 -6.37 -6.19 -6.73
N LEU A 46 -6.13 -5.10 -7.46
CA LEU A 46 -6.19 -5.10 -8.92
C LEU A 46 -5.10 -5.99 -9.51
N ARG A 47 -3.86 -5.90 -9.01
CA ARG A 47 -2.75 -6.74 -9.49
C ARG A 47 -3.09 -8.23 -9.43
N TYR A 48 -3.70 -8.69 -8.34
CA TYR A 48 -4.00 -10.11 -8.12
C TYR A 48 -5.33 -10.56 -8.74
N PHE A 49 -6.33 -9.67 -8.88
CA PHE A 49 -7.68 -10.06 -9.28
C PHE A 49 -8.18 -9.47 -10.61
N SER A 50 -7.49 -8.48 -11.21
CA SER A 50 -7.89 -7.84 -12.48
C SER A 50 -6.97 -8.15 -13.68
N GLY A 51 -5.82 -8.81 -13.45
CA GLY A 51 -4.90 -9.21 -14.53
C GLY A 51 -4.08 -8.05 -15.13
N LEU A 52 -4.20 -6.83 -14.60
CA LEU A 52 -3.45 -5.63 -15.06
C LEU A 52 -1.93 -5.70 -14.81
N GLY A 53 -1.47 -6.69 -14.05
CA GLY A 53 -0.08 -6.84 -13.67
C GLY A 53 0.40 -5.72 -12.74
N LYS A 54 1.71 -5.72 -12.42
CA LYS A 54 2.29 -4.74 -11.48
C LYS A 54 2.30 -3.33 -12.07
N PHE A 55 2.83 -3.15 -13.29
CA PHE A 55 2.99 -1.80 -13.87
C PHE A 55 1.65 -1.10 -14.09
N GLY A 56 0.58 -1.83 -14.45
CA GLY A 56 -0.75 -1.26 -14.64
C GLY A 56 -1.49 -0.87 -13.36
N THR A 57 -0.92 -1.13 -12.18
CA THR A 57 -1.56 -0.88 -10.88
C THR A 57 -0.65 -0.13 -9.91
N HIS A 58 0.65 -0.28 -10.04
CA HIS A 58 1.63 0.42 -9.19
C HIS A 58 2.33 1.53 -9.96
N PHE A 59 2.18 1.60 -11.28
CA PHE A 59 2.72 2.66 -12.16
C PHE A 59 4.25 2.83 -12.15
N TYR A 60 4.98 1.90 -11.51
CA TYR A 60 6.43 1.77 -11.62
C TYR A 60 6.85 0.29 -11.59
N SER A 61 8.11 0.03 -11.96
CA SER A 61 8.71 -1.29 -11.87
C SER A 61 10.17 -1.21 -11.40
N GLU A 62 10.65 -2.22 -10.68
CA GLU A 62 12.01 -2.27 -10.13
C GLU A 62 13.09 -2.32 -11.22
N ASP A 63 12.76 -2.85 -12.40
CA ASP A 63 13.67 -2.93 -13.55
C ASP A 63 13.63 -1.67 -14.46
N ARG A 64 12.73 -0.72 -14.18
CA ARG A 64 12.50 0.48 -14.98
C ARG A 64 12.78 1.75 -14.19
N LYS A 65 14.06 2.08 -14.04
CA LYS A 65 14.52 3.24 -13.23
C LYS A 65 13.89 4.56 -13.65
N GLU A 66 13.51 4.72 -14.91
CA GLU A 66 12.85 5.93 -15.41
C GLU A 66 11.45 6.18 -14.81
N THR A 67 10.86 5.15 -14.18
CA THR A 67 9.55 5.17 -13.53
C THR A 67 9.63 5.42 -12.02
N TRP A 68 10.82 5.43 -11.43
CA TRP A 68 11.00 5.62 -9.99
C TRP A 68 10.72 7.07 -9.58
N GLY A 69 10.01 7.25 -8.48
CA GLY A 69 9.54 8.55 -7.98
C GLY A 69 8.41 9.16 -8.80
N LYS A 70 7.73 8.35 -9.62
CA LYS A 70 6.68 8.78 -10.56
C LYS A 70 5.42 7.94 -10.48
N ALA A 71 5.27 7.13 -9.42
CA ALA A 71 4.12 6.23 -9.33
C ALA A 71 2.80 7.02 -9.30
N VAL A 72 2.72 8.08 -8.50
CA VAL A 72 1.51 8.91 -8.37
C VAL A 72 1.24 9.71 -9.64
N SER A 73 2.25 10.39 -10.19
CA SER A 73 2.08 11.12 -11.47
C SER A 73 1.71 10.16 -12.61
N GLY A 74 2.31 8.98 -12.66
CA GLY A 74 2.02 7.93 -13.64
C GLY A 74 0.59 7.40 -13.54
N MET A 75 0.04 7.28 -12.32
CA MET A 75 -1.38 6.96 -12.12
C MET A 75 -2.29 7.99 -12.79
N PHE A 76 -2.06 9.28 -12.53
CA PHE A 76 -2.88 10.36 -13.10
C PHE A 76 -2.64 10.60 -14.59
N GLU A 77 -1.45 10.28 -15.10
CA GLU A 77 -1.19 10.27 -16.54
C GLU A 77 -2.01 9.18 -17.26
N ALA A 78 -2.12 8.00 -16.65
CA ALA A 78 -2.89 6.87 -17.18
C ALA A 78 -4.40 7.03 -16.96
N HIS A 79 -4.80 7.68 -15.86
CA HIS A 79 -6.19 7.85 -15.42
C HIS A 79 -6.49 9.32 -15.10
N PRO A 80 -6.54 10.19 -16.13
CA PRO A 80 -6.74 11.62 -15.95
C PRO A 80 -8.11 11.99 -15.36
N ASP A 81 -9.10 11.09 -15.46
CA ASP A 81 -10.41 11.22 -14.84
C ASP A 81 -10.35 11.28 -13.30
N LEU A 82 -9.26 10.79 -12.69
CA LEU A 82 -9.05 10.85 -11.24
C LEU A 82 -8.23 12.08 -10.78
N SER A 83 -7.66 12.84 -11.74
CA SER A 83 -6.67 13.89 -11.46
C SER A 83 -7.25 15.19 -10.90
N ASP A 84 -8.56 15.38 -10.97
CA ASP A 84 -9.24 16.54 -10.39
C ASP A 84 -9.98 16.13 -9.10
N PRO A 85 -9.42 16.44 -7.91
CA PRO A 85 -10.04 16.10 -6.63
C PRO A 85 -11.40 16.80 -6.44
N GLY A 86 -11.62 17.97 -7.05
CA GLY A 86 -12.87 18.72 -6.94
C GLY A 86 -14.04 18.08 -7.70
N SER A 87 -13.74 17.17 -8.63
CA SER A 87 -14.74 16.42 -9.39
C SER A 87 -15.22 15.15 -8.68
N LEU A 88 -14.53 14.73 -7.61
CA LEU A 88 -14.80 13.47 -6.91
C LEU A 88 -15.77 13.65 -5.74
N SER A 89 -16.56 12.62 -5.47
CA SER A 89 -17.27 12.51 -4.18
C SER A 89 -16.27 12.30 -3.04
N GLU A 90 -16.65 12.62 -1.80
CA GLU A 90 -15.80 12.38 -0.62
C GLU A 90 -15.29 10.93 -0.54
N ARG A 91 -16.17 9.98 -0.83
CA ARG A 91 -15.85 8.55 -0.88
C ARG A 91 -14.78 8.22 -1.93
N ASN A 92 -14.93 8.74 -3.15
CA ASN A 92 -13.98 8.50 -4.22
C ASN A 92 -12.64 9.18 -3.92
N LEU A 93 -12.68 10.38 -3.37
CA LEU A 93 -11.51 11.11 -2.91
C LEU A 93 -10.75 10.30 -1.84
N ALA A 94 -11.46 9.70 -0.87
CA ALA A 94 -10.85 8.83 0.14
C ALA A 94 -10.16 7.61 -0.49
N VAL A 95 -10.76 6.94 -1.49
CA VAL A 95 -10.10 5.85 -2.22
C VAL A 95 -8.81 6.34 -2.88
N VAL A 96 -8.84 7.49 -3.56
CA VAL A 96 -7.66 8.02 -4.26
C VAL A 96 -6.53 8.38 -3.28
N ILE A 97 -6.85 9.01 -2.14
CA ILE A 97 -5.85 9.32 -1.10
C ILE A 97 -5.26 8.02 -0.53
N GLY A 98 -6.08 6.99 -0.30
CA GLY A 98 -5.61 5.67 0.10
C GLY A 98 -4.68 5.05 -0.94
N TYR A 99 -5.02 5.18 -2.22
CA TYR A 99 -4.20 4.70 -3.34
C TYR A 99 -2.85 5.40 -3.40
N ILE A 100 -2.82 6.73 -3.25
CA ILE A 100 -1.58 7.51 -3.14
C ILE A 100 -0.73 7.01 -1.97
N SER A 101 -1.35 6.73 -0.82
CA SER A 101 -0.64 6.15 0.33
C SER A 101 0.01 4.81 -0.02
N HIS A 102 -0.67 3.94 -0.78
CA HIS A 102 -0.09 2.67 -1.19
C HIS A 102 1.16 2.89 -2.04
N LEU A 103 1.04 3.70 -3.09
CA LEU A 103 2.14 3.98 -4.03
C LEU A 103 3.35 4.56 -3.31
N THR A 104 3.14 5.55 -2.45
CA THR A 104 4.22 6.22 -1.71
C THR A 104 4.90 5.31 -0.69
N VAL A 105 4.16 4.41 -0.03
CA VAL A 105 4.72 3.36 0.82
C VAL A 105 5.61 2.41 0.01
N ASP A 106 5.16 2.03 -1.18
CA ASP A 106 5.87 1.17 -2.10
C ASP A 106 7.20 1.76 -2.55
N GLU A 107 7.18 3.03 -2.93
CA GLU A 107 8.38 3.78 -3.34
C GLU A 107 9.35 3.97 -2.17
N ALA A 108 8.84 4.33 -0.98
CA ALA A 108 9.67 4.43 0.22
C ALA A 108 10.29 3.07 0.60
N PHE A 109 9.54 1.97 0.48
CA PHE A 109 10.05 0.63 0.75
C PHE A 109 11.13 0.24 -0.26
N ARG A 110 10.92 0.58 -1.55
CA ARG A 110 11.93 0.40 -2.59
C ARG A 110 13.23 1.09 -2.20
N ASP A 111 13.16 2.39 -1.92
CA ASP A 111 14.31 3.28 -1.81
C ASP A 111 15.06 3.10 -0.48
N VAL A 112 14.33 2.87 0.61
CA VAL A 112 14.93 2.77 1.95
C VAL A 112 15.22 1.31 2.34
N VAL A 113 14.33 0.38 1.99
CA VAL A 113 14.42 -1.00 2.52
C VAL A 113 15.06 -1.96 1.52
N THR A 114 14.63 -1.97 0.26
CA THR A 114 15.07 -3.00 -0.70
C THR A 114 16.27 -2.61 -1.54
N TYR A 115 16.52 -1.32 -1.76
CA TYR A 115 17.59 -0.84 -2.64
C TYR A 115 18.96 -1.39 -2.25
N GLN A 116 19.25 -1.46 -0.95
CA GLN A 116 20.47 -2.02 -0.38
C GLN A 116 20.66 -3.54 -0.62
N VAL A 117 19.61 -4.26 -0.98
CA VAL A 117 19.67 -5.69 -1.29
C VAL A 117 20.01 -5.91 -2.77
N HIS A 118 19.94 -4.87 -3.61
CA HIS A 118 20.35 -4.97 -5.01
C HIS A 118 21.84 -5.30 -5.11
N GLY A 119 22.16 -6.38 -5.83
CA GLY A 119 23.53 -6.87 -5.98
C GLY A 119 23.93 -7.94 -4.96
N VAL A 120 23.08 -8.28 -3.98
CA VAL A 120 23.28 -9.42 -3.09
C VAL A 120 22.91 -10.72 -3.80
N GLU A 121 23.77 -11.73 -3.69
CA GLU A 121 23.48 -13.08 -4.18
C GLU A 121 22.30 -13.69 -3.41
N ASP A 122 21.38 -14.38 -4.11
CA ASP A 122 20.17 -14.96 -3.50
C ASP A 122 19.33 -13.94 -2.71
N TRP A 123 19.11 -12.75 -3.31
CA TRP A 123 18.36 -11.65 -2.66
C TRP A 123 16.88 -11.95 -2.39
N ARG A 124 16.25 -12.89 -3.12
CA ARG A 124 14.79 -13.12 -3.03
C ARG A 124 14.33 -13.55 -1.63
N PRO A 125 14.98 -14.51 -0.96
CA PRO A 125 14.77 -14.80 0.46
C PRO A 125 14.86 -13.58 1.38
N ILE A 126 15.83 -12.69 1.16
CA ILE A 126 16.02 -11.49 1.98
C ILE A 126 14.81 -10.57 1.83
N ILE A 127 14.35 -10.31 0.60
CA ILE A 127 13.17 -9.48 0.35
C ILE A 127 11.92 -10.04 1.04
N ARG A 128 11.71 -11.36 1.03
CA ARG A 128 10.59 -11.99 1.75
C ARG A 128 10.69 -11.82 3.26
N GLY A 129 11.89 -11.92 3.82
CA GLY A 129 12.13 -11.64 5.24
C GLY A 129 11.86 -10.18 5.60
N LEU A 130 12.25 -9.24 4.72
CA LEU A 130 12.00 -7.81 4.88
C LEU A 130 10.51 -7.48 4.89
N TRP A 131 9.69 -8.11 4.03
CA TRP A 131 8.23 -7.97 4.10
C TRP A 131 7.69 -8.38 5.48
N SER A 132 8.19 -9.50 6.00
CA SER A 132 7.73 -10.00 7.30
C SER A 132 8.15 -9.12 8.47
N HIS A 133 9.34 -8.50 8.42
CA HIS A 133 9.77 -7.51 9.43
C HIS A 133 9.01 -6.19 9.34
N ALA A 134 8.55 -5.80 8.14
CA ALA A 134 7.72 -4.62 7.94
C ALA A 134 6.28 -4.82 8.44
N ASP A 135 5.73 -6.03 8.35
CA ASP A 135 4.39 -6.34 8.89
C ASP A 135 4.32 -6.34 10.42
N GLU A 136 5.45 -6.22 11.12
CA GLU A 136 5.47 -6.03 12.57
C GLU A 136 5.06 -4.62 12.99
N MET A 137 4.94 -3.67 12.04
CA MET A 137 4.51 -2.32 12.36
C MET A 137 3.09 -2.32 12.93
N ASP A 138 2.88 -1.52 13.97
CA ASP A 138 1.58 -1.36 14.60
C ASP A 138 0.59 -0.68 13.67
N VAL A 139 -0.58 -1.29 13.55
CA VAL A 139 -1.75 -0.73 12.88
C VAL A 139 -2.50 0.15 13.87
N GLY A 140 -2.59 1.45 13.58
CA GLY A 140 -3.16 2.44 14.51
C GLY A 140 -4.69 2.55 14.49
N TYR A 141 -5.37 1.85 13.57
CA TYR A 141 -6.83 1.82 13.53
C TYR A 141 -7.37 0.80 14.52
N ARG A 142 -8.32 1.24 15.35
CA ARG A 142 -9.15 0.31 16.14
C ARG A 142 -10.20 -0.30 15.23
N ASP A 143 -10.56 -1.56 15.49
CA ASP A 143 -11.64 -2.26 14.79
C ASP A 143 -11.45 -2.23 13.26
N LEU A 144 -10.20 -2.34 12.80
CA LEU A 144 -9.87 -2.26 11.37
C LEU A 144 -10.61 -3.33 10.57
N VAL A 145 -10.78 -4.54 11.13
CA VAL A 145 -11.49 -5.65 10.49
C VAL A 145 -12.94 -5.27 10.19
N ASP A 146 -13.63 -4.68 11.15
CA ASP A 146 -15.01 -4.22 10.99
C ASP A 146 -15.07 -3.04 10.00
N THR A 147 -14.14 -2.10 10.14
CA THR A 147 -14.01 -0.94 9.25
C THR A 147 -13.85 -1.35 7.78
N VAL A 148 -13.02 -2.34 7.46
CA VAL A 148 -12.85 -2.79 6.08
C VAL A 148 -13.98 -3.71 5.62
N ALA A 149 -14.67 -4.38 6.53
CA ALA A 149 -15.86 -5.17 6.21
C ALA A 149 -17.03 -4.29 5.74
N ASP A 150 -17.09 -3.03 6.20
CA ASP A 150 -18.08 -2.03 5.76
C ASP A 150 -17.89 -1.57 4.31
N TYR A 151 -16.74 -1.84 3.69
CA TYR A 151 -16.55 -1.57 2.26
C TYR A 151 -17.33 -2.60 1.44
N ASP A 152 -18.40 -2.16 0.75
CA ASP A 152 -19.32 -3.07 0.05
C ASP A 152 -18.84 -3.54 -1.34
N GLY A 153 -17.87 -2.83 -1.94
CA GLY A 153 -17.37 -3.09 -3.28
C GLY A 153 -18.39 -2.94 -4.41
N SER A 154 -19.52 -2.26 -4.17
CA SER A 154 -20.63 -2.17 -5.14
C SER A 154 -20.42 -1.09 -6.22
N TRP A 155 -19.32 -0.33 -6.14
CA TRP A 155 -19.02 0.84 -6.95
C TRP A 155 -17.54 0.87 -7.33
N ASN A 156 -17.23 1.59 -8.41
CA ASN A 156 -15.88 1.74 -8.95
C ASN A 156 -15.40 3.20 -8.84
N VAL A 157 -14.09 3.40 -8.81
CA VAL A 157 -13.44 4.72 -8.88
C VAL A 157 -12.47 4.74 -10.05
N GLY A 158 -12.90 5.29 -11.18
CA GLY A 158 -12.15 5.22 -12.44
C GLY A 158 -11.85 3.75 -12.80
N PHE A 159 -10.56 3.40 -12.80
CA PHE A 159 -10.11 2.02 -13.07
C PHE A 159 -10.09 1.10 -11.84
N VAL A 160 -10.37 1.62 -10.64
CA VAL A 160 -10.42 0.85 -9.41
C VAL A 160 -11.75 0.11 -9.32
N ASP A 161 -11.71 -1.20 -9.59
CA ASP A 161 -12.86 -2.11 -9.50
C ASP A 161 -13.16 -2.47 -8.03
N GLY A 162 -14.31 -2.02 -7.52
CA GLY A 162 -14.69 -2.22 -6.12
C GLY A 162 -14.89 -3.67 -5.73
N GLN A 163 -15.35 -4.53 -6.64
CA GLN A 163 -15.54 -5.95 -6.33
C GLN A 163 -14.20 -6.66 -6.15
N LYS A 164 -13.19 -6.27 -6.93
CA LYS A 164 -11.82 -6.80 -6.80
C LYS A 164 -11.19 -6.35 -5.49
N VAL A 165 -11.38 -5.08 -5.13
CA VAL A 165 -10.92 -4.53 -3.85
C VAL A 165 -11.60 -5.25 -2.68
N LYS A 166 -12.93 -5.45 -2.75
CA LYS A 166 -13.67 -6.20 -1.72
C LYS A 166 -13.19 -7.64 -1.58
N ALA A 167 -13.01 -8.36 -2.69
CA ALA A 167 -12.50 -9.74 -2.66
C ALA A 167 -11.10 -9.82 -2.03
N TYR A 168 -10.24 -8.82 -2.28
CA TYR A 168 -8.93 -8.73 -1.65
C TYR A 168 -9.04 -8.41 -0.14
N LEU A 169 -9.89 -7.45 0.24
CA LEU A 169 -10.12 -7.11 1.65
C LEU A 169 -10.66 -8.30 2.45
N ASP A 170 -11.63 -9.05 1.93
CA ASP A 170 -12.16 -10.26 2.58
C ASP A 170 -11.09 -11.31 2.83
N LEU A 171 -10.09 -11.35 1.96
CA LEU A 171 -8.94 -12.21 2.13
C LEU A 171 -8.00 -11.66 3.22
N VAL A 172 -7.59 -10.38 3.13
CA VAL A 172 -6.48 -9.85 3.95
C VAL A 172 -6.88 -9.28 5.31
N ALA A 173 -8.14 -8.84 5.47
CA ALA A 173 -8.63 -8.18 6.68
C ALA A 173 -8.46 -9.03 7.95
N PRO A 174 -8.75 -10.35 7.96
CA PRO A 174 -8.58 -11.15 9.18
C PRO A 174 -7.14 -11.17 9.72
N TRP A 175 -6.15 -10.78 8.92
CA TRP A 175 -4.74 -10.76 9.30
C TRP A 175 -4.20 -9.37 9.59
N SER A 176 -5.03 -8.33 9.43
CA SER A 176 -4.63 -6.96 9.78
C SER A 176 -4.73 -6.69 11.28
N ASP A 177 -5.46 -7.52 12.05
CA ASP A 177 -5.64 -7.36 13.50
C ASP A 177 -4.62 -8.14 14.35
N THR A 178 -3.89 -9.07 13.75
CA THR A 178 -2.86 -9.84 14.45
C THR A 178 -1.50 -9.17 14.37
N ALA A 179 -0.80 -9.13 15.50
CA ALA A 179 0.60 -8.74 15.56
C ALA A 179 1.56 -9.88 15.15
N ASP A 180 1.07 -11.10 14.88
CA ASP A 180 1.88 -12.21 14.43
C ASP A 180 2.18 -12.11 12.91
N PRO A 181 3.41 -11.79 12.49
CA PRO A 181 3.77 -11.68 11.07
C PRO A 181 3.70 -13.02 10.32
N TRP A 182 3.61 -14.15 11.01
CA TRP A 182 3.36 -15.46 10.38
C TRP A 182 1.93 -15.58 9.85
N ALA A 183 0.94 -15.03 10.57
CA ALA A 183 -0.44 -15.03 10.09
C ALA A 183 -0.57 -14.24 8.77
N SER A 184 0.17 -13.13 8.62
CA SER A 184 0.28 -12.39 7.36
C SER A 184 0.94 -13.23 6.24
N GLU A 185 1.93 -14.07 6.57
CA GLU A 185 2.54 -15.02 5.61
C GLU A 185 1.55 -16.10 5.16
N GLN A 186 0.83 -16.73 6.09
CA GLN A 186 -0.23 -17.70 5.77
C GLN A 186 -1.31 -17.06 4.88
N GLY A 187 -1.62 -15.79 5.14
CA GLY A 187 -2.51 -15.01 4.32
C GLY A 187 -2.02 -14.82 2.89
N PHE A 188 -0.77 -14.40 2.74
CA PHE A 188 -0.11 -14.27 1.46
C PHE A 188 -0.03 -15.61 0.70
N MET A 189 0.27 -16.72 1.40
CA MET A 189 0.28 -18.06 0.80
C MET A 189 -1.07 -18.42 0.20
N ARG A 190 -2.19 -18.10 0.88
CA ARG A 190 -3.54 -18.29 0.34
C ARG A 190 -3.77 -17.43 -0.91
N LEU A 191 -3.36 -16.15 -0.87
CA LEU A 191 -3.49 -15.21 -2.00
C LEU A 191 -2.78 -15.73 -3.26
N VAL A 192 -1.57 -16.27 -3.12
CA VAL A 192 -0.77 -16.76 -4.27
C VAL A 192 -0.94 -18.25 -4.53
N ASN A 193 -1.91 -18.90 -3.87
CA ASN A 193 -2.19 -20.33 -3.98
C ASN A 193 -0.94 -21.22 -3.72
N ASP A 194 -0.07 -20.82 -2.78
CA ASP A 194 1.08 -21.61 -2.35
C ASP A 194 0.59 -22.85 -1.57
N LYS A 195 0.96 -24.04 -2.04
CA LYS A 195 0.58 -25.34 -1.44
C LYS A 195 1.69 -25.96 -0.59
N THR A 196 2.76 -25.22 -0.31
CA THR A 196 3.83 -25.68 0.58
C THR A 196 3.24 -26.08 1.94
N PRO A 197 3.54 -27.29 2.47
CA PRO A 197 3.08 -27.71 3.78
C PRO A 197 3.44 -26.69 4.86
N GLU A 198 2.55 -26.46 5.82
CA GLU A 198 2.70 -25.37 6.81
C GLU A 198 4.02 -25.44 7.58
N VAL A 199 4.43 -26.63 8.00
CA VAL A 199 5.70 -26.86 8.72
C VAL A 199 6.91 -26.45 7.86
N GLU A 200 6.91 -26.83 6.58
CA GLU A 200 7.99 -26.48 5.65
C GLU A 200 8.00 -24.98 5.35
N ALA A 201 6.81 -24.39 5.16
CA ALA A 201 6.64 -22.96 4.94
C ALA A 201 7.12 -22.15 6.14
N LYS A 202 6.83 -22.60 7.38
CA LYS A 202 7.26 -21.95 8.62
C LYS A 202 8.79 -21.94 8.73
N VAL A 203 9.44 -23.08 8.51
CA VAL A 203 10.91 -23.17 8.52
C VAL A 203 11.54 -22.27 7.46
N LYS A 204 10.97 -22.23 6.25
CA LYS A 204 11.43 -21.35 5.18
C LYS A 204 11.25 -19.87 5.53
N TRP A 205 10.12 -19.51 6.12
CA TRP A 205 9.82 -18.15 6.55
C TRP A 205 10.76 -17.67 7.65
N GLU A 206 11.03 -18.49 8.67
CA GLU A 206 12.00 -18.19 9.73
C GLU A 206 13.40 -17.95 9.15
N ARG A 207 13.83 -18.81 8.21
CA ARG A 207 15.11 -18.66 7.52
C ARG A 207 15.19 -17.35 6.72
N ASN A 208 14.12 -16.99 6.02
CA ASN A 208 14.05 -15.73 5.27
C ASN A 208 14.19 -14.52 6.22
N ARG A 209 13.49 -14.56 7.35
CA ARG A 209 13.56 -13.51 8.38
C ARG A 209 14.96 -13.37 8.98
N GLN A 210 15.62 -14.49 9.28
CA GLN A 210 17.00 -14.50 9.76
C GLN A 210 17.96 -13.86 8.75
N LYS A 211 17.86 -14.23 7.47
CA LYS A 211 18.66 -13.62 6.38
C LYS A 211 18.42 -12.10 6.23
N ALA A 212 17.23 -11.63 6.57
CA ALA A 212 16.84 -10.23 6.44
C ALA A 212 17.13 -9.37 7.67
N ALA A 213 17.49 -9.97 8.81
CA ALA A 213 17.63 -9.27 10.08
C ALA A 213 18.65 -8.12 10.02
N ASP A 214 19.76 -8.33 9.32
CA ASP A 214 20.83 -7.33 9.20
C ASP A 214 20.51 -6.20 8.20
N PHE A 215 19.43 -6.32 7.43
CA PHE A 215 19.05 -5.34 6.41
C PHE A 215 17.99 -4.35 6.89
N LEU A 216 17.27 -4.63 7.98
CA LEU A 216 16.19 -3.77 8.47
C LEU A 216 16.22 -3.66 10.00
N ASP A 217 17.21 -2.90 10.48
CA ASP A 217 17.28 -2.48 11.87
C ASP A 217 16.22 -1.43 12.22
N ASN A 218 16.12 -1.08 13.51
CA ASN A 218 15.13 -0.11 13.99
C ASN A 218 15.33 1.28 13.38
N ALA A 219 16.58 1.72 13.17
CA ALA A 219 16.86 3.02 12.56
C ALA A 219 16.34 3.06 11.12
N ARG A 220 16.55 2.00 10.34
CA ARG A 220 16.05 1.90 8.97
C ARG A 220 14.53 1.76 8.91
N LYS A 221 13.91 1.06 9.87
CA LYS A 221 12.44 1.04 10.02
C LYS A 221 11.91 2.46 10.24
N GLU A 222 12.54 3.24 11.12
CA GLU A 222 12.16 4.64 11.33
C GLU A 222 12.36 5.50 10.08
N ASP A 223 13.48 5.35 9.38
CA ASP A 223 13.74 6.07 8.13
C ASP A 223 12.72 5.73 7.05
N PHE A 224 12.32 4.46 6.95
CA PHE A 224 11.28 4.00 6.04
C PHE A 224 9.93 4.66 6.39
N VAL A 225 9.54 4.66 7.67
CA VAL A 225 8.31 5.34 8.12
C VAL A 225 8.37 6.83 7.78
N LYS A 226 9.47 7.53 8.10
CA LYS A 226 9.64 8.96 7.80
C LYS A 226 9.55 9.24 6.30
N ALA A 227 10.19 8.41 5.47
CA ALA A 227 10.17 8.54 4.03
C ALA A 227 8.76 8.33 3.46
N ALA A 228 8.06 7.27 3.89
CA ALA A 228 6.70 6.97 3.46
C ALA A 228 5.72 8.08 3.84
N LEU A 229 5.82 8.62 5.07
CA LEU A 229 4.94 9.70 5.52
C LEU A 229 5.24 11.01 4.80
N ARG A 230 6.51 11.36 4.60
CA ARG A 230 6.88 12.56 3.85
C ARG A 230 6.35 12.49 2.41
N LEU A 231 6.64 11.40 1.69
CA LEU A 231 6.16 11.21 0.33
C LEU A 231 4.63 11.21 0.28
N GLY A 232 3.96 10.50 1.21
CA GLY A 232 2.51 10.46 1.29
C GLY A 232 1.87 11.83 1.48
N VAL A 233 2.39 12.64 2.43
CA VAL A 233 1.88 14.00 2.66
C VAL A 233 2.15 14.90 1.46
N ASP A 234 3.37 14.87 0.90
CA ASP A 234 3.75 15.70 -0.24
C ASP A 234 2.88 15.40 -1.48
N GLU A 235 2.65 14.11 -1.75
CA GLU A 235 1.83 13.65 -2.89
C GLU A 235 0.35 13.94 -2.72
N VAL A 236 -0.20 13.73 -1.51
CA VAL A 236 -1.59 14.10 -1.21
C VAL A 236 -1.77 15.61 -1.30
N GLN A 237 -0.81 16.40 -0.79
CA GLN A 237 -0.82 17.85 -0.89
C GLN A 237 -0.77 18.33 -2.35
N ALA A 238 0.11 17.75 -3.17
CA ALA A 238 0.21 18.05 -4.59
C ALA A 238 -1.11 17.73 -5.30
N TYR A 239 -1.72 16.58 -4.99
CA TYR A 239 -3.00 16.16 -5.56
C TYR A 239 -4.14 17.11 -5.22
N VAL A 240 -4.37 17.41 -3.94
CA VAL A 240 -5.49 18.28 -3.52
C VAL A 240 -5.35 19.73 -3.97
N ASN A 241 -4.12 20.15 -4.30
CA ASN A 241 -3.84 21.46 -4.89
C ASN A 241 -3.96 21.49 -6.42
N GLY A 242 -4.41 20.40 -7.05
CA GLY A 242 -4.54 20.31 -8.51
C GLY A 242 -3.22 20.12 -9.26
N GLY A 243 -2.14 19.70 -8.58
CA GLY A 243 -0.82 19.50 -9.18
C GLY A 243 -0.77 18.43 -10.27
N TYR A 244 -1.78 17.57 -10.34
CA TYR A 244 -1.93 16.52 -11.35
C TYR A 244 -3.04 16.78 -12.37
N SER A 245 -3.85 17.81 -12.16
CA SER A 245 -4.92 18.15 -13.10
C SER A 245 -4.29 18.65 -14.39
N LYS A 246 -4.59 18.00 -15.53
CA LYS A 246 -4.22 18.58 -16.82
C LYS A 246 -5.02 19.87 -16.98
N MET A 247 -4.35 21.01 -17.10
CA MET A 247 -5.01 22.22 -17.62
C MET A 247 -5.64 21.81 -18.95
N SER A 248 -6.97 21.86 -19.02
CA SER A 248 -7.71 21.67 -20.25
C SER A 248 -7.07 22.60 -21.29
N CYS A 249 -6.45 22.04 -22.32
CA CYS A 249 -6.10 22.82 -23.49
C CYS A 249 -7.43 23.29 -24.09
N THR A 250 -7.84 24.51 -23.74
CA THR A 250 -8.88 25.27 -24.42
C THR A 250 -8.40 25.68 -25.81
#